data_AF-A0A966TFK6-F1
#
_entry.id   AF-A0A966TFK6-F1
#
_cell.length_a   1.000
_cell.length_b   1.000
_cell.length_c   1.000
_cell.angle_alpha   90.00
_cell.angle_beta   90.00
_cell.angle_gamma   90.00
#
_symmetry.space_group_name_H-M   'P 1'
#
loop_
_entity.id
_entity.type
_entity.pdbx_description
1 polymer ?
#
loop_
_entity_poly.entity_id
_entity_poly.type
_entity_poly.pdbx_seq_one_letter_code
_entity_poly.pdbx_strand_id
1 'polypeptide(L)'
;NITTDTSTATRDKNIVVISQAERGSLYSDGQSSGSVPAITSEILSTLGAGDVFHGALVAAQVWNKEISEAVLIANTVAGLSCRGLDGQSGIPRKNELDAYLAKAKI
;
A
#
# COMPACT_ATOMS: atom_id res chain seq x y z
N ASN A 1 -4.33 9.44 16.46
CA ASN A 1 -4.07 8.05 16.87
C ASN A 1 -3.21 7.37 15.83
N ILE A 2 -1.89 7.44 16.01
CA ILE A 2 -0.97 6.64 15.17
C ILE A 2 -0.89 5.28 15.86
N THR A 3 -1.81 4.39 15.49
CA THR A 3 -1.76 3.00 15.90
C THR A 3 -0.54 2.38 15.21
N THR A 4 0.46 1.96 15.98
CA THR A 4 1.62 1.17 15.47
C THR A 4 1.47 -0.31 15.79
N ASP A 5 0.31 -0.72 16.30
CA ASP A 5 0.05 -2.05 16.81
C ASP A 5 -0.97 -2.78 15.92
N THR A 6 -0.57 -3.96 15.44
CA THR A 6 -1.42 -4.87 14.67
C THR A 6 -1.96 -6.04 15.51
N SER A 7 -1.71 -6.06 16.83
CA SER A 7 -2.08 -7.17 17.73
C SER A 7 -3.59 -7.46 17.78
N THR A 8 -4.41 -6.44 17.54
CA THR A 8 -5.88 -6.60 17.50
C THR A 8 -6.33 -7.51 16.36
N ALA A 9 -5.55 -7.63 15.27
CA ALA A 9 -5.87 -8.52 14.15
C ALA A 9 -6.07 -9.98 14.60
N THR A 10 -5.18 -10.48 15.46
CA THR A 10 -5.25 -11.85 15.98
C THR A 10 -6.45 -12.04 16.91
N ARG A 11 -6.70 -11.08 17.80
CA ARG A 11 -7.80 -11.14 18.77
C ARG A 11 -9.17 -11.06 18.08
N ASP A 12 -9.29 -10.12 17.15
CA ASP A 12 -10.56 -9.74 16.55
C ASP A 12 -10.81 -10.48 15.21
N LYS A 13 -9.86 -11.32 14.78
CA LYS A 13 -9.88 -12.10 13.53
C LYS A 13 -10.16 -11.24 12.30
N ASN A 14 -9.49 -10.09 12.23
CA ASN A 14 -9.64 -9.09 11.19
C ASN A 14 -8.30 -8.78 10.53
N ILE A 15 -8.36 -8.18 9.34
CA ILE A 15 -7.20 -7.62 8.66
C ILE A 15 -6.94 -6.21 9.21
N VAL A 16 -5.71 -5.96 9.64
CA VAL A 16 -5.20 -4.65 10.06
C VAL A 16 -4.03 -4.29 9.17
N VAL A 17 -4.09 -3.12 8.53
CA VAL A 17 -3.00 -2.54 7.75
C VAL A 17 -2.75 -1.12 8.26
N ILE A 18 -1.47 -0.80 8.48
CA ILE A 18 -1.02 0.50 9.00
C ILE A 18 -0.04 1.08 7.98
N SER A 19 -0.45 2.14 7.28
CA SER A 19 0.46 2.92 6.43
C SER A 19 1.38 3.79 7.28
N GLN A 20 2.67 3.77 7.00
CA GLN A 20 3.73 4.48 7.71
C GLN A 20 4.54 5.42 6.80
N ALA A 21 3.89 5.94 5.75
CA ALA A 21 4.49 6.85 4.76
C ALA A 21 5.82 6.32 4.22
N GLU A 22 6.93 7.03 4.41
CA GLU A 22 8.27 6.64 3.91
C GLU A 22 8.80 5.33 4.47
N ARG A 23 8.22 4.82 5.56
CA ARG A 23 8.57 3.50 6.13
C ARG A 23 7.79 2.34 5.48
N GLY A 24 6.81 2.64 4.63
CA GLY A 24 5.97 1.64 3.99
C GLY A 24 4.74 1.32 4.82
N SER A 25 4.50 0.05 5.12
CA SER A 25 3.31 -0.40 5.84
C SER A 25 3.57 -1.62 6.71
N LEU A 26 2.80 -1.74 7.79
CA LEU A 26 2.67 -2.97 8.58
C LEU A 26 1.33 -3.63 8.29
N TYR A 27 1.27 -4.95 8.36
CA TYR A 27 0.02 -5.68 8.21
C TYR A 27 -0.08 -6.89 9.14
N SER A 28 -1.31 -7.30 9.41
CA SER A 28 -1.65 -8.59 10.02
C SER A 28 -3.05 -9.00 9.58
N ASP A 29 -3.24 -10.26 9.20
CA ASP A 29 -4.56 -10.88 8.95
C ASP A 29 -5.05 -11.74 10.12
N GLY A 30 -4.32 -11.70 11.24
CA GLY A 30 -4.58 -12.52 12.42
C GLY A 30 -3.90 -13.89 12.42
N GLN A 31 -3.33 -14.33 11.29
CA GLN A 31 -2.54 -15.55 11.15
C GLN A 31 -1.08 -15.23 10.77
N SER A 32 -0.92 -14.38 9.76
CA SER A 32 0.34 -13.89 9.22
C SER A 32 0.45 -12.38 9.46
N SER A 33 1.66 -11.92 9.73
CA SER A 33 1.96 -10.50 9.88
C SER A 33 3.31 -10.18 9.26
N GLY A 34 3.51 -8.91 8.95
CA GLY A 34 4.77 -8.46 8.37
C GLY A 34 4.81 -6.97 8.10
N SER A 35 5.88 -6.56 7.42
CA SER A 35 6.07 -5.22 6.92
C SER A 35 6.36 -5.25 5.43
N VAL A 36 5.94 -4.19 4.74
CA VAL A 36 6.29 -3.96 3.34
C VAL A 36 6.92 -2.57 3.26
N PRO A 37 8.16 -2.44 2.77
CA PRO A 37 8.82 -1.13 2.67
C PRO A 37 8.10 -0.23 1.67
N ALA A 38 8.29 1.08 1.83
CA ALA A 38 7.85 2.05 0.83
C ALA A 38 8.70 1.88 -0.44
N ILE A 39 8.12 2.24 -1.58
CA ILE A 39 8.90 2.34 -2.81
C ILE A 39 9.75 3.61 -2.80
N THR A 40 10.90 3.55 -3.45
CA THR A 40 11.70 4.75 -3.74
C THR A 40 11.21 5.38 -5.03
N SER A 41 10.66 6.59 -4.94
CA SER A 41 10.25 7.37 -6.11
C SER A 41 10.49 8.85 -5.90
N GLU A 42 10.55 9.60 -7.00
CA GLU A 42 10.43 11.06 -6.95
C GLU A 42 9.08 11.45 -6.33
N ILE A 43 9.11 12.40 -5.39
CA ILE A 43 7.93 12.91 -4.68
C ILE A 43 7.75 14.37 -5.09
N LEU A 44 6.66 14.65 -5.78
CA LEU A 44 6.21 16.00 -6.12
C LEU A 44 5.18 16.51 -5.10
N SER A 45 4.22 15.66 -4.72
CA SER A 45 3.15 15.98 -3.75
C SER A 45 2.69 14.69 -3.07
N THR A 46 2.34 14.74 -1.79
CA THR A 46 1.75 13.60 -1.07
C THR A 46 0.23 13.72 -0.92
N LEU A 47 -0.37 14.73 -1.55
CA LEU A 47 -1.81 14.98 -1.50
C LEU A 47 -2.57 13.76 -2.03
N GLY A 48 -3.50 13.23 -1.24
CA GLY A 48 -4.33 12.08 -1.62
C GLY A 48 -3.62 10.71 -1.56
N ALA A 49 -2.33 10.64 -1.26
CA ALA A 49 -1.60 9.35 -1.23
C ALA A 49 -2.22 8.32 -0.27
N GLY A 50 -2.79 8.78 0.85
CA GLY A 50 -3.55 7.94 1.77
C GLY A 50 -4.84 7.38 1.15
N ASP A 51 -5.61 8.19 0.45
CA ASP A 51 -6.84 7.73 -0.22
C ASP A 51 -6.51 6.73 -1.34
N VAL A 52 -5.46 7.01 -2.10
CA VAL A 52 -4.93 6.13 -3.14
C VAL A 52 -4.47 4.81 -2.56
N PHE A 53 -3.77 4.82 -1.43
CA PHE A 53 -3.34 3.62 -0.71
C PHE A 53 -4.54 2.72 -0.36
N HIS A 54 -5.58 3.27 0.27
CA HIS A 54 -6.76 2.50 0.66
C HIS A 54 -7.53 1.98 -0.56
N GLY A 55 -7.70 2.80 -1.61
CA GLY A 55 -8.34 2.37 -2.85
C GLY A 55 -7.61 1.21 -3.52
N ALA A 56 -6.28 1.27 -3.58
CA ALA A 56 -5.44 0.22 -4.13
C ALA A 56 -5.46 -1.06 -3.26
N LEU A 57 -5.47 -0.92 -1.93
CA LEU A 57 -5.58 -2.05 -1.01
C LEU A 57 -6.90 -2.80 -1.21
N VAL A 58 -8.03 -2.07 -1.27
CA VAL A 58 -9.36 -2.66 -1.54
C VAL A 58 -9.40 -3.32 -2.91
N ALA A 59 -8.87 -2.66 -3.95
CA ALA A 59 -8.81 -3.24 -5.29
C ALA A 59 -8.03 -4.56 -5.32
N ALA A 60 -6.87 -4.62 -4.64
CA ALA A 60 -6.06 -5.84 -4.56
C ALA A 60 -6.76 -6.96 -3.78
N GLN A 61 -7.49 -6.64 -2.71
CA GLN A 61 -8.33 -7.62 -2.01
C GLN A 61 -9.46 -8.17 -2.89
N VAL A 62 -10.12 -7.31 -3.68
CA VAL A 62 -11.12 -7.74 -4.68
C VAL A 62 -10.50 -8.63 -5.76
N TRP A 63 -9.22 -8.44 -6.08
CA TRP A 63 -8.46 -9.31 -6.98
C TRP A 63 -7.97 -10.62 -6.33
N ASN A 64 -8.43 -10.95 -5.12
CA ASN A 64 -8.03 -12.12 -4.35
C ASN A 64 -6.52 -12.23 -4.13
N LYS A 65 -5.85 -11.09 -3.90
CA LYS A 65 -4.44 -11.08 -3.52
C LYS A 65 -4.29 -11.37 -2.03
N GLU A 66 -3.25 -12.14 -1.70
CA GLU A 66 -2.81 -12.32 -0.32
C GLU A 66 -2.50 -10.95 0.31
N ILE A 67 -2.68 -10.82 1.62
CA ILE A 67 -2.58 -9.51 2.29
C ILE A 67 -1.21 -8.85 2.07
N SER A 68 -0.14 -9.64 2.05
CA SER A 68 1.22 -9.16 1.79
C SER A 68 1.36 -8.53 0.40
N GLU A 69 0.79 -9.18 -0.63
CA GLU A 69 0.79 -8.68 -2.01
C GLU A 69 -0.16 -7.48 -2.15
N ALA A 70 -1.31 -7.49 -1.49
CA ALA A 70 -2.23 -6.36 -1.50
C ALA A 70 -1.60 -5.09 -0.89
N VAL A 71 -0.84 -5.24 0.20
CA VAL A 71 -0.11 -4.13 0.83
C VAL A 71 1.03 -3.65 -0.07
N LEU A 72 1.74 -4.55 -0.76
CA LEU A 72 2.76 -4.18 -1.75
C LEU A 72 2.16 -3.37 -2.90
N ILE A 73 1.02 -3.79 -3.44
CA ILE A 73 0.28 -3.05 -4.47
C ILE A 73 -0.11 -1.67 -3.93
N ALA A 74 -0.69 -1.61 -2.73
CA ALA A 74 -1.14 -0.36 -2.12
C ALA A 74 0.01 0.64 -1.90
N ASN A 75 1.14 0.19 -1.33
CA ASN A 75 2.35 0.99 -1.17
C ASN A 75 2.85 1.51 -2.53
N THR A 76 2.88 0.64 -3.53
CA THR A 76 3.38 0.98 -4.86
C THR A 76 2.50 2.02 -5.54
N VAL A 77 1.19 1.80 -5.60
CA VAL A 77 0.25 2.74 -6.24
C VAL A 77 0.28 4.10 -5.52
N ALA A 78 0.29 4.11 -4.18
CA ALA A 78 0.39 5.34 -3.41
C ALA A 78 1.71 6.09 -3.67
N GLY A 79 2.86 5.40 -3.60
CA GLY A 79 4.15 6.03 -3.87
C GLY A 79 4.27 6.56 -5.31
N LEU A 80 3.74 5.83 -6.30
CA LEU A 80 3.70 6.28 -7.69
C LEU A 80 2.80 7.51 -7.87
N SER A 81 1.68 7.58 -7.14
CA SER A 81 0.77 8.72 -7.16
C SER A 81 1.43 10.02 -6.71
N CYS A 82 2.43 9.93 -5.83
CA CYS A 82 3.14 11.10 -5.33
C CYS A 82 3.96 11.86 -6.39
N ARG A 83 4.06 11.34 -7.62
CA ARG A 83 4.69 12.02 -8.77
C ARG A 83 3.78 13.07 -9.42
N GLY A 84 2.49 13.04 -9.12
CA GLY A 84 1.52 14.06 -9.53
C GLY A 84 1.46 15.22 -8.54
N LEU A 85 0.98 16.38 -8.99
CA LEU A 85 0.79 17.55 -8.11
C LEU A 85 -0.51 17.41 -7.28
N ASP A 86 -1.55 16.86 -7.92
CA ASP A 86 -2.86 16.59 -7.33
C ASP A 86 -2.99 15.11 -6.88
N GLY A 87 -4.07 14.79 -6.18
CA GLY A 87 -4.31 13.45 -5.64
C GLY A 87 -4.86 12.41 -6.63
N GLN A 88 -4.88 12.69 -7.93
CA GLN A 88 -5.52 11.80 -8.93
C GLN A 88 -4.66 11.55 -10.17
N SER A 89 -4.06 12.59 -10.74
CA SER A 89 -3.32 12.57 -12.01
C SER A 89 -2.08 11.67 -11.96
N GLY A 90 -1.51 11.47 -10.76
CA GLY A 90 -0.37 10.59 -10.55
C GLY A 90 -0.72 9.11 -10.38
N ILE A 91 -2.00 8.75 -10.21
CA ILE A 91 -2.41 7.37 -9.95
C ILE A 91 -2.05 6.50 -11.16
N PRO A 92 -1.19 5.47 -11.01
CA PRO A 92 -0.77 4.64 -12.12
C PRO A 92 -1.93 3.80 -12.67
N ARG A 93 -1.95 3.58 -13.99
CA ARG A 93 -2.78 2.55 -14.60
C ARG A 93 -2.23 1.17 -14.29
N LYS A 94 -3.07 0.13 -14.49
CA LYS A 94 -2.70 -1.27 -14.23
C LYS A 94 -1.41 -1.68 -14.94
N ASN A 95 -1.24 -1.34 -16.21
CA ASN A 95 -0.04 -1.67 -16.99
C ASN A 95 1.23 -1.00 -16.45
N GLU A 96 1.12 0.23 -15.93
CA GLU A 96 2.24 0.96 -15.32
C GLU A 96 2.64 0.33 -13.99
N LEU A 97 1.65 -0.07 -13.18
CA LEU A 97 1.87 -0.84 -11.95
C LEU A 97 2.54 -2.19 -12.25
N ASP A 98 1.99 -2.96 -13.19
CA ASP A 98 2.54 -4.28 -13.57
C ASP A 98 3.99 -4.14 -14.05
N ALA A 99 4.28 -3.13 -14.89
CA ALA A 99 5.63 -2.86 -15.39
C ALA A 99 6.59 -2.43 -14.27
N TYR A 100 6.12 -1.67 -13.29
CA TYR A 100 6.92 -1.28 -12.13
C TYR A 100 7.28 -2.50 -11.28
N LEU A 101 6.28 -3.32 -10.91
CA LEU A 101 6.49 -4.52 -10.10
C LEU A 101 7.41 -5.54 -10.79
N ALA A 102 7.30 -5.70 -12.11
CA ALA A 102 8.17 -6.58 -12.89
C ALA A 102 9.64 -6.10 -12.91
N LYS A 103 9.88 -4.78 -12.94
CA LYS A 103 11.23 -4.20 -12.89
C LYS A 103 11.82 -4.22 -11.49
N ALA A 104 10.99 -4.06 -10.48
CA ALA A 104 11.41 -3.95 -9.09
C ALA A 104 11.99 -5.26 -8.52
N LYS A 105 11.77 -6.41 -9.19
CA LYS A 105 12.22 -7.77 -8.78
C LYS A 105 12.59 -7.86 -7.30
N ILE A 106 11.54 -7.84 -6.47
CA ILE A 106 11.55 -8.39 -5.11
C ILE A 106 11.44 -9.91 -5.26
#